data_AF-A0A1F9X5F9-F1
#
_entry.id   AF-A0A1F9X5F9-F1
#
_cell.length_a   1.000
_cell.length_b   1.000
_cell.length_c   1.000
_cell.angle_alpha   90.00
_cell.angle_beta   90.00
_cell.angle_gamma   90.00
#
_symmetry.space_group_name_H-M   'P 1'
#
loop_
_entity.id
_entity.type
_entity.pdbx_description
1 polymer ?
#
loop_
_entity_poly.entity_id
_entity_poly.type
_entity_poly.pdbx_seq_one_letter_code
_entity_poly.pdbx_strand_id
1 'polypeptide(L)'
;MNCENYKELLSAYVDNHLCAKEKAMVELHLNSCVYCRKELIELQSFVKALHTIKEKPLPPYYRTHLDAKLEEAAMSMKKTRIPLYFKWQLIFGVFFFGILIGGGTFFFTNRISNKSQITLQTIKIGEVGILSFNLYSKENVKSIVFNVELPEGISLASNPHKKTFSWEGELVKGENVISLYVKGKSEGKWAVNANLTEENIVLKEFVLPLQVIEKKG
;
A
#
# COMPACT_ATOMS: atom_id res chain seq x y z
N MET A 1 24.86 -41.81 10.09
CA MET A 1 24.01 -41.19 9.03
C MET A 1 23.13 -40.17 9.71
N ASN A 2 23.32 -38.89 9.39
CA ASN A 2 22.78 -37.77 10.18
C ASN A 2 21.37 -37.42 9.71
N CYS A 3 20.33 -37.89 10.40
CA CYS A 3 18.92 -37.63 10.04
C CYS A 3 18.59 -36.14 10.01
N GLU A 4 19.28 -35.33 10.81
CA GLU A 4 19.09 -33.88 10.89
C GLU A 4 19.26 -33.18 9.53
N ASN A 5 20.29 -33.57 8.76
CA ASN A 5 20.56 -32.99 7.45
C ASN A 5 19.48 -33.35 6.41
N TYR A 6 18.83 -34.51 6.57
CA TYR A 6 17.78 -34.95 5.64
C TYR A 6 16.43 -34.34 5.98
N LYS A 7 16.17 -34.04 7.25
CA LYS A 7 14.94 -33.41 7.73
C LYS A 7 14.68 -32.06 7.06
N GLU A 8 15.71 -31.22 6.93
CA GLU A 8 15.62 -29.95 6.21
C GLU A 8 15.30 -30.14 4.71
N LEU A 9 15.80 -31.23 4.11
CA LEU A 9 15.59 -31.56 2.71
C LEU A 9 14.22 -32.21 2.44
N LEU A 10 13.52 -32.74 3.45
CA LEU A 10 12.22 -33.39 3.27
C LEU A 10 11.14 -32.42 2.76
N SER A 11 11.15 -31.15 3.20
CA SER A 11 10.20 -30.16 2.70
C SER A 11 10.44 -29.84 1.22
N ALA A 12 11.69 -29.56 0.86
CA ALA A 12 12.07 -29.34 -0.54
C ALA A 12 11.81 -30.58 -1.42
N TYR A 13 11.91 -31.79 -0.86
CA TYR A 13 11.56 -33.04 -1.54
C TYR A 13 10.05 -33.13 -1.83
N VAL A 14 9.19 -32.78 -0.85
CA VAL A 14 7.73 -32.76 -1.03
C VAL A 14 7.30 -31.72 -2.07
N ASP A 15 7.94 -30.55 -2.09
CA ASP A 15 7.67 -29.47 -3.05
C ASP A 15 8.34 -29.68 -4.42
N ASN A 16 9.07 -30.79 -4.61
CA ASN A 16 9.83 -31.13 -5.82
C ASN A 16 10.84 -30.04 -6.24
N HIS A 17 11.49 -29.40 -5.25
CA HIS A 17 12.51 -28.35 -5.41
C HIS A 17 13.96 -28.84 -5.25
N LEU A 18 14.19 -30.15 -5.15
CA LEU A 18 15.53 -30.73 -5.09
C LEU A 18 16.09 -31.04 -6.48
N CYS A 19 17.41 -30.90 -6.65
CA CYS A 19 18.05 -31.39 -7.87
C CYS A 19 18.10 -32.92 -7.90
N ALA A 20 18.35 -33.51 -9.08
CA ALA A 20 18.37 -34.97 -9.26
C ALA A 20 19.35 -35.70 -8.32
N LYS A 21 20.51 -35.08 -8.03
CA LYS A 21 21.53 -35.63 -7.13
C LYS A 21 21.06 -35.67 -5.68
N GLU A 22 20.44 -34.60 -5.20
CA GLU A 22 19.89 -34.48 -3.84
C GLU A 22 18.70 -35.42 -3.65
N LYS A 23 17.82 -35.50 -4.66
CA LYS A 23 16.68 -36.41 -4.65
C LYS A 23 17.12 -37.87 -4.48
N ALA A 24 18.11 -38.31 -5.25
CA ALA A 24 18.67 -39.67 -5.11
C ALA A 24 19.27 -39.93 -3.72
N MET A 25 19.95 -38.93 -3.13
CA MET A 25 20.48 -39.04 -1.76
C MET A 25 19.36 -39.19 -0.71
N VAL A 26 18.29 -38.39 -0.83
CA VAL A 26 17.12 -38.47 0.05
C VAL A 26 16.41 -39.82 -0.09
N GLU A 27 16.19 -40.30 -1.32
CA GLU A 27 15.55 -41.59 -1.59
C GLU A 27 16.36 -42.77 -1.01
N LEU A 28 17.69 -42.75 -1.16
CA LEU A 28 18.57 -43.73 -0.52
C LEU A 28 18.44 -43.70 1.01
N HIS A 29 18.36 -42.52 1.61
CA HIS A 29 18.16 -42.37 3.05
C HIS A 29 16.79 -42.91 3.50
N LEU A 30 15.71 -42.56 2.78
CA LEU A 30 14.34 -43.01 3.07
C LEU A 30 14.18 -44.53 2.97
N ASN A 31 14.97 -45.22 2.14
CA ASN A 31 14.98 -46.67 2.07
C ASN A 31 15.54 -47.31 3.35
N SER A 32 16.54 -46.67 3.97
CA SER A 32 17.21 -47.16 5.18
C SER A 32 16.63 -46.65 6.50
N CYS A 33 15.94 -45.50 6.51
CA CYS A 33 15.52 -44.79 7.73
C CYS A 33 14.00 -44.77 7.90
N VAL A 34 13.50 -45.48 8.92
CA VAL A 34 12.07 -45.53 9.26
C VAL A 34 11.58 -44.19 9.84
N TYR A 35 12.43 -43.48 10.59
CA TYR A 35 12.07 -42.20 11.22
C TYR A 35 11.77 -41.12 10.17
N CYS A 36 12.70 -40.90 9.22
CA CYS A 36 12.51 -39.91 8.15
C CYS A 36 11.36 -40.27 7.21
N ARG A 37 11.06 -41.57 7.04
CA ARG A 37 9.87 -42.01 6.28
C ARG A 37 8.57 -41.62 6.99
N LYS A 38 8.50 -41.80 8.30
CA LYS A 38 7.35 -41.37 9.10
C LYS A 38 7.13 -39.87 9.02
N GLU A 39 8.21 -39.10 9.16
CA GLU A 39 8.17 -37.64 9.07
C GLU A 39 7.71 -37.14 7.69
N LEU A 40 8.16 -37.80 6.62
CA LEU A 40 7.70 -37.51 5.26
C LEU A 40 6.20 -37.79 5.08
N ILE A 41 5.67 -38.87 5.66
CA ILE A 41 4.23 -39.18 5.62
C ILE A 41 3.43 -38.12 6.38
N GLU A 42 3.89 -37.69 7.56
CA GLU A 42 3.25 -36.63 8.34
C GLU A 42 3.19 -35.33 7.53
N LEU A 43 4.31 -34.92 6.94
CA LEU A 43 4.39 -33.72 6.11
C LEU A 43 3.45 -33.80 4.89
N GLN A 44 3.43 -34.93 4.18
CA GLN A 44 2.52 -35.13 3.05
C GLN A 44 1.04 -35.09 3.46
N SER A 45 0.70 -35.62 4.62
CA SER A 45 -0.67 -35.59 5.13
C SER A 45 -1.10 -34.17 5.51
N PHE A 46 -0.21 -33.37 6.08
CA PHE A 46 -0.43 -31.96 6.37
C PHE A 46 -0.68 -31.15 5.08
N VAL A 47 0.17 -31.31 4.06
CA VAL A 47 -0.01 -30.65 2.75
C VAL A 47 -1.34 -31.04 2.10
N LYS A 48 -1.70 -32.32 2.13
CA LYS A 48 -3.01 -32.79 1.64
C LYS A 48 -4.17 -32.14 2.38
N ALA A 49 -4.07 -31.98 3.70
CA ALA A 49 -5.09 -31.30 4.49
C ALA A 49 -5.24 -29.83 4.09
N LEU A 50 -4.14 -29.11 3.86
CA LEU A 50 -4.19 -27.73 3.35
C LEU A 50 -4.88 -27.64 1.99
N HIS A 51 -4.67 -28.61 1.09
CA HIS A 51 -5.34 -28.65 -0.21
C HIS A 51 -6.86 -28.90 -0.15
N THR A 52 -7.40 -29.33 1.00
CA THR A 52 -8.85 -29.46 1.17
C THR A 52 -9.55 -28.13 1.45
N ILE A 53 -8.78 -27.07 1.75
CA ILE A 53 -9.33 -25.75 1.99
C ILE A 53 -9.85 -25.18 0.66
N LYS A 54 -11.14 -24.84 0.61
CA LYS A 54 -11.78 -24.29 -0.57
C LYS A 54 -11.10 -22.99 -0.99
N GLU A 55 -10.56 -22.95 -2.20
CA GLU A 55 -10.04 -21.72 -2.78
C GLU A 55 -11.14 -20.66 -2.88
N LYS A 56 -10.82 -19.45 -2.40
CA LYS A 56 -11.72 -18.31 -2.52
C LYS A 56 -11.71 -17.84 -3.98
N PRO A 57 -12.88 -17.70 -4.63
CA PRO A 57 -12.91 -17.20 -6.00
C PRO A 57 -12.34 -15.78 -6.04
N LEU A 58 -11.54 -15.50 -7.08
CA LEU A 58 -11.01 -14.17 -7.32
C LEU A 58 -12.18 -13.18 -7.49
N PRO A 59 -12.16 -12.03 -6.80
CA PRO A 59 -13.18 -11.00 -6.99
C PRO A 59 -13.30 -10.60 -8.46
N PRO A 60 -14.50 -10.24 -8.94
CA PRO A 60 -14.68 -9.69 -10.28
C PRO A 60 -13.74 -8.49 -10.50
N TYR A 61 -13.17 -8.38 -11.70
CA TYR A 61 -12.26 -7.29 -12.11
C TYR A 61 -10.91 -7.20 -11.37
N TYR A 62 -10.55 -8.21 -10.57
CA TYR A 62 -9.25 -8.23 -9.87
C TYR A 62 -8.05 -8.15 -10.82
N ARG A 63 -8.10 -8.87 -11.95
CA ARG A 63 -7.04 -8.84 -12.98
C ARG A 63 -6.86 -7.44 -13.56
N THR A 64 -7.95 -6.82 -13.99
CA THR A 64 -7.94 -5.46 -14.55
C THR A 64 -7.38 -4.44 -13.56
N HIS A 65 -7.71 -4.57 -12.28
CA HIS A 65 -7.18 -3.69 -11.24
C HIS A 65 -5.70 -3.96 -10.92
N LEU A 66 -5.25 -5.22 -11.01
CA LEU A 66 -3.85 -5.59 -10.85
C LEU A 66 -3.01 -5.04 -12.01
N ASP A 67 -3.47 -5.22 -13.24
CA ASP A 67 -2.79 -4.74 -14.45
C ASP A 67 -2.64 -3.22 -14.42
N ALA A 68 -3.71 -2.48 -14.08
CA ALA A 68 -3.66 -1.03 -13.95
C ALA A 68 -2.64 -0.56 -12.88
N LYS A 69 -2.57 -1.26 -11.74
CA LYS A 69 -1.57 -0.96 -10.69
C LYS A 69 -0.14 -1.26 -11.12
N LEU A 70 0.08 -2.34 -11.85
CA LEU A 70 1.40 -2.69 -12.38
C LEU A 70 1.87 -1.65 -13.41
N GLU A 71 0.97 -1.18 -14.27
CA GLU A 71 1.26 -0.10 -15.22
C GLU A 71 1.54 1.24 -14.53
N GLU A 72 0.76 1.60 -13.51
CA GLU A 72 1.00 2.80 -12.70
C GLU A 72 2.36 2.74 -11.98
N ALA A 73 2.71 1.59 -11.38
CA ALA A 73 4.00 1.37 -10.76
C ALA A 73 5.14 1.47 -11.80
N ALA A 74 4.97 0.90 -12.99
CA ALA A 74 5.95 1.01 -14.08
C ALA A 74 6.13 2.44 -14.59
N MET A 75 5.06 3.23 -14.65
CA MET A 75 5.10 4.64 -15.06
C MET A 75 5.73 5.54 -14.00
N SER A 76 5.45 5.33 -12.72
CA SER A 76 6.07 6.11 -11.63
C SER A 76 7.59 5.91 -11.56
N MET A 77 8.09 4.71 -11.86
CA MET A 77 9.54 4.44 -11.94
C MET A 77 10.25 5.16 -13.11
N LYS A 78 9.53 5.55 -14.17
CA LYS A 78 10.13 6.22 -15.35
C LYS A 78 10.23 7.75 -15.24
N LYS A 79 9.67 8.38 -14.19
CA LYS A 79 9.48 9.85 -14.16
C LYS A 79 10.68 10.70 -13.67
N THR A 80 11.83 10.11 -13.36
CA THR A 80 13.01 10.89 -12.92
C THR A 80 14.27 10.58 -13.73
N ARG A 81 14.34 11.19 -14.91
CA ARG A 81 15.62 11.62 -15.51
C ARG A 81 15.49 13.09 -15.88
N ILE A 82 15.74 13.97 -14.91
CA ILE A 82 15.90 15.40 -15.19
C ILE A 82 17.31 15.56 -15.80
N PRO A 83 17.46 16.14 -17.00
CA PRO A 83 18.77 16.39 -17.57
C PRO A 83 19.54 17.43 -16.73
N LEU A 84 20.73 17.04 -16.27
CA LEU A 84 21.63 17.82 -15.40
C LEU A 84 22.42 18.88 -16.20
N TYR A 85 21.76 19.70 -17.01
CA TYR A 85 22.42 20.73 -17.83
C TYR A 85 21.56 21.98 -18.00
N PHE A 86 20.99 22.53 -16.92
CA PHE A 86 20.26 23.79 -17.03
C PHE A 86 20.25 24.69 -15.77
N LYS A 87 21.31 24.75 -14.96
CA LYS A 87 21.41 25.71 -13.82
C LYS A 87 22.83 26.18 -13.44
N TRP A 88 23.73 26.46 -14.37
CA TRP A 88 25.01 27.13 -14.03
C TRP A 88 25.03 28.64 -14.35
N GLN A 89 24.06 29.17 -15.11
CA GLN A 89 23.99 30.59 -15.45
C GLN A 89 23.29 31.50 -14.40
N LEU A 90 22.81 30.96 -13.27
CA LEU A 90 22.19 31.76 -12.20
C LEU A 90 23.05 31.91 -10.93
N ILE A 91 24.22 31.27 -10.85
CA ILE A 91 25.07 31.29 -9.65
C ILE A 91 26.03 32.51 -9.64
N PHE A 92 26.40 33.04 -10.80
CA PHE A 92 27.32 34.20 -10.88
C PHE A 92 26.65 35.57 -10.68
N GLY A 93 25.31 35.67 -10.85
CA GLY A 93 24.58 36.94 -10.68
C GLY A 93 24.30 37.34 -9.23
N VAL A 94 24.26 36.38 -8.30
CA VAL A 94 23.96 36.64 -6.87
C VAL A 94 25.21 36.96 -6.07
N PHE A 95 26.39 36.51 -6.52
CA PHE A 95 27.66 36.75 -5.82
C PHE A 95 28.19 38.18 -5.97
N PHE A 96 27.80 38.90 -7.04
CA PHE A 96 28.25 40.28 -7.28
C PHE A 96 27.37 41.37 -6.65
N PHE A 97 26.13 41.06 -6.23
CA PHE A 97 25.22 42.05 -5.62
C PHE A 97 25.14 41.96 -4.08
N GLY A 98 25.55 40.84 -3.48
CA GLY A 98 25.46 40.59 -2.03
C GLY A 98 26.56 41.22 -1.17
N ILE A 99 27.60 41.82 -1.77
CA ILE A 99 28.72 42.46 -1.04
C ILE A 99 28.55 43.98 -0.93
N LEU A 100 27.54 44.58 -1.60
CA LEU A 100 27.34 46.04 -1.64
C LEU A 100 26.23 46.56 -0.71
N ILE A 101 25.42 45.68 -0.09
CA ILE A 101 24.38 46.08 0.86
C ILE A 101 24.53 45.25 2.13
N GLY A 102 25.58 45.54 2.89
CA GLY A 102 25.67 45.15 4.28
C GLY A 102 24.54 45.82 5.08
N GLY A 103 24.01 45.08 6.06
CA GLY A 103 23.19 45.64 7.14
C GLY A 103 21.71 45.32 7.02
N GLY A 104 21.30 44.17 7.56
CA GLY A 104 19.90 43.85 7.70
C GLY A 104 19.68 42.44 8.22
N THR A 105 19.61 42.30 9.54
CA THR A 105 19.14 41.12 10.25
C THR A 105 17.87 40.56 9.60
N PHE A 106 17.95 39.40 8.95
CA PHE A 106 16.76 38.62 8.61
C PHE A 106 16.84 37.28 9.33
N PHE A 107 16.32 37.28 10.55
CA PHE A 107 15.89 36.08 11.25
C PHE A 107 14.89 35.36 10.36
N PHE A 108 15.36 34.42 9.54
CA PHE A 108 14.48 33.48 8.86
C PHE A 108 14.03 32.45 9.90
N THR A 109 13.02 32.85 10.67
CA THR A 109 12.29 31.93 11.52
C THR A 109 11.74 30.84 10.62
N ASN A 110 12.24 29.63 10.84
CA ASN A 110 11.81 28.46 10.11
C ASN A 110 10.45 28.03 10.66
N ARG A 111 9.40 28.79 10.34
CA ARG A 111 8.03 28.38 10.57
C ARG A 111 7.68 27.42 9.45
N ILE A 112 8.05 26.15 9.65
CA ILE A 112 7.53 25.02 8.88
C ILE A 112 6.02 25.00 9.15
N SER A 113 5.29 25.75 8.32
CA SER A 113 3.84 25.66 8.26
C SER A 113 3.54 24.35 7.57
N ASN A 114 3.18 23.35 8.36
CA ASN A 114 2.59 22.10 7.91
C ASN A 114 1.20 22.40 7.33
N LYS A 115 1.16 23.11 6.19
CA LYS A 115 -0.05 23.29 5.41
C LYS A 115 -0.16 22.05 4.55
N SER A 116 -0.88 21.04 5.05
CA SER A 116 -1.26 19.88 4.26
C SER A 116 -1.91 20.42 2.97
N GLN A 117 -1.21 20.28 1.84
CA GLN A 117 -1.74 20.65 0.54
C GLN A 117 -2.92 19.73 0.25
N ILE A 118 -4.12 20.25 0.48
CA ILE A 118 -5.35 19.60 0.07
C ILE A 118 -5.35 19.61 -1.46
N THR A 119 -4.88 18.52 -2.07
CA THR A 119 -4.87 18.35 -3.53
C THR A 119 -6.25 17.91 -3.95
N LEU A 120 -6.89 18.70 -4.80
CA LEU A 120 -8.23 18.42 -5.31
C LEU A 120 -8.18 17.14 -6.16
N GLN A 121 -8.71 16.04 -5.61
CA GLN A 121 -8.66 14.75 -6.27
C GLN A 121 -9.70 14.73 -7.39
N THR A 122 -9.24 14.47 -8.61
CA THR A 122 -10.13 14.40 -9.78
C THR A 122 -10.42 12.94 -10.10
N ILE A 123 -11.69 12.57 -10.18
CA ILE A 123 -12.16 11.20 -10.47
C ILE A 123 -13.07 11.27 -11.70
N LYS A 124 -12.85 10.42 -12.70
CA LYS A 124 -13.77 10.34 -13.82
C LYS A 124 -14.98 9.47 -13.49
N ILE A 125 -16.15 9.82 -14.03
CA ILE A 125 -17.36 9.00 -13.88
C ILE A 125 -17.10 7.57 -14.40
N GLY A 126 -17.49 6.59 -13.59
CA GLY A 126 -17.35 5.16 -13.91
C GLY A 126 -15.95 4.58 -13.69
N GLU A 127 -14.92 5.42 -13.47
CA GLU A 127 -13.56 4.98 -13.14
C GLU A 127 -13.37 4.84 -11.62
N VAL A 128 -12.46 3.96 -11.22
CA VAL A 128 -12.07 3.78 -9.82
C VAL A 128 -11.01 4.82 -9.47
N GLY A 129 -11.30 5.65 -8.48
CA GLY A 129 -10.35 6.54 -7.82
C GLY A 129 -9.92 5.99 -6.45
N ILE A 130 -8.77 6.48 -5.95
CA ILE A 130 -8.24 6.12 -4.63
C ILE A 130 -8.22 7.39 -3.77
N LEU A 131 -8.95 7.36 -2.65
CA LEU A 131 -8.86 8.39 -1.62
C LEU A 131 -7.82 7.94 -0.58
N SER A 132 -6.69 8.65 -0.51
CA SER A 132 -5.64 8.37 0.47
C SER A 132 -5.72 9.36 1.64
N PHE A 133 -5.82 8.82 2.85
CA PHE A 133 -5.84 9.57 4.11
C PHE A 133 -4.51 9.35 4.83
N ASN A 134 -3.67 10.38 4.86
CA ASN A 134 -2.38 10.35 5.55
C ASN A 134 -2.57 10.72 7.03
N LEU A 135 -2.25 9.78 7.90
CA LEU A 135 -2.39 9.86 9.35
C LEU A 135 -1.00 9.81 9.99
N TYR A 136 -0.61 10.88 10.67
CA TYR A 136 0.62 10.90 11.46
C TYR A 136 0.29 10.63 12.93
N SER A 137 0.91 9.62 13.53
CA SER A 137 0.79 9.32 14.95
C SER A 137 2.11 9.58 15.68
N LYS A 138 2.04 10.21 16.87
CA LYS A 138 3.21 10.45 17.72
C LYS A 138 3.68 9.18 18.44
N GLU A 139 2.77 8.22 18.65
CA GLU A 139 2.98 6.98 19.38
C GLU A 139 2.15 5.84 18.80
N ASN A 140 2.33 4.62 19.31
CA ASN A 140 1.54 3.48 18.86
C ASN A 140 0.16 3.53 19.54
N VAL A 141 -0.90 3.52 18.73
CA VAL A 141 -2.30 3.54 19.18
C VAL A 141 -2.94 2.18 18.85
N LYS A 142 -3.47 1.49 19.85
CA LYS A 142 -3.90 0.09 19.73
C LYS A 142 -5.32 -0.11 19.23
N SER A 143 -6.17 0.91 19.30
CA SER A 143 -7.56 0.78 18.86
C SER A 143 -8.07 2.12 18.38
N ILE A 144 -8.21 2.24 17.07
CA ILE A 144 -8.87 3.38 16.45
C ILE A 144 -10.03 2.89 15.58
N VAL A 145 -11.02 3.76 15.43
CA VAL A 145 -12.09 3.60 14.45
C VAL A 145 -12.00 4.76 13.47
N PHE A 146 -11.82 4.43 12.20
CA PHE A 146 -11.80 5.40 11.11
C PHE A 146 -13.11 5.31 10.32
N ASN A 147 -13.92 6.37 10.39
CA ASN A 147 -15.18 6.43 9.67
C ASN A 147 -15.07 7.40 8.50
N VAL A 148 -15.62 7.02 7.36
CA VAL A 148 -15.70 7.82 6.15
C VAL A 148 -17.14 7.87 5.67
N GLU A 149 -17.64 9.08 5.43
CA GLU A 149 -18.93 9.35 4.83
C GLU A 149 -18.74 9.85 3.40
N LEU A 150 -19.29 9.09 2.44
CA LEU A 150 -19.20 9.43 1.04
C LEU A 150 -20.39 10.30 0.60
N PRO A 151 -20.13 11.37 -0.18
CA PRO A 151 -21.17 12.20 -0.76
C PRO A 151 -21.86 11.49 -1.93
N GLU A 152 -22.98 12.04 -2.41
CA GLU A 152 -23.82 11.36 -3.42
C GLU A 152 -23.15 11.15 -4.78
N GLY A 153 -22.20 12.03 -5.14
CA GLY A 153 -21.46 11.91 -6.40
C GLY A 153 -20.41 10.80 -6.43
N ILE A 154 -20.24 10.05 -5.33
CA ILE A 154 -19.24 8.99 -5.22
C ILE A 154 -19.86 7.77 -4.56
N SER A 155 -19.34 6.59 -4.89
CA SER A 155 -19.71 5.34 -4.23
C SER A 155 -18.48 4.49 -3.91
N LEU A 156 -18.59 3.60 -2.93
CA LEU A 156 -17.55 2.59 -2.67
C LEU A 156 -17.41 1.69 -3.89
N ALA A 157 -16.17 1.45 -4.33
CA ALA A 157 -15.92 0.54 -5.45
C ALA A 157 -16.33 -0.92 -5.13
N SER A 158 -16.33 -1.31 -3.85
CA SER A 158 -16.71 -2.64 -3.37
C SER A 158 -18.22 -2.82 -3.20
N ASN A 159 -18.95 -1.79 -2.79
CA ASN A 159 -20.40 -1.83 -2.60
C ASN A 159 -21.03 -0.47 -2.92
N PRO A 160 -21.62 -0.29 -4.12
CA PRO A 160 -22.16 0.99 -4.57
C PRO A 160 -23.32 1.55 -3.72
N HIS A 161 -24.01 0.70 -2.94
CA HIS A 161 -25.16 1.10 -2.13
C HIS A 161 -24.77 1.64 -0.75
N LYS A 162 -23.54 1.36 -0.30
CA LYS A 162 -23.08 1.76 1.04
C LYS A 162 -22.42 3.15 0.95
N LYS A 163 -23.01 4.12 1.66
CA LYS A 163 -22.48 5.50 1.75
C LYS A 163 -21.42 5.68 2.85
N THR A 164 -21.33 4.74 3.78
CA THR A 164 -20.41 4.83 4.93
C THR A 164 -19.40 3.68 4.92
N PHE A 165 -18.16 4.00 5.29
CA PHE A 165 -17.10 3.05 5.51
C PHE A 165 -16.58 3.22 6.93
N SER A 166 -16.41 2.12 7.66
CA SER A 166 -15.86 2.11 9.00
C SER A 166 -14.79 1.03 9.06
N TRP A 167 -13.63 1.40 9.59
CA TRP A 167 -12.48 0.53 9.73
C TRP A 167 -11.92 0.63 11.13
N GLU A 168 -11.68 -0.53 11.75
CA GLU A 168 -11.07 -0.64 13.07
C GLU A 168 -9.65 -1.17 12.92
N GLY A 169 -8.70 -0.60 13.67
CA GLY A 169 -7.33 -1.06 13.64
C GLY A 169 -6.38 -0.28 14.55
N GLU A 170 -5.09 -0.39 14.25
CA GLU A 170 -4.00 0.21 15.02
C GLU A 170 -3.32 1.31 14.21
N LEU A 171 -2.78 2.33 14.89
CA LEU A 171 -1.84 3.27 14.29
C LEU A 171 -0.45 3.00 14.82
N VAL A 172 0.50 2.80 13.91
CA VAL A 172 1.92 2.72 14.27
C VAL A 172 2.48 4.14 14.41
N LYS A 173 3.42 4.34 15.33
CA LYS A 173 4.16 5.59 15.46
C LYS A 173 4.78 5.97 14.11
N GLY A 174 4.54 7.21 13.67
CA GLY A 174 4.99 7.72 12.38
C GLY A 174 3.84 7.88 11.37
N GLU A 175 4.14 7.66 10.10
CA GLU A 175 3.20 7.83 8.99
C GLU A 175 2.38 6.56 8.74
N ASN A 176 1.05 6.71 8.70
CA ASN A 176 0.09 5.67 8.34
C ASN A 176 -0.76 6.18 7.18
N VAL A 177 -1.19 5.29 6.28
CA VAL A 177 -2.01 5.65 5.13
C VAL A 177 -3.21 4.72 5.03
N ILE A 178 -4.41 5.29 5.07
CA ILE A 178 -5.65 4.56 4.78
C ILE A 178 -6.08 4.87 3.35
N SER A 179 -6.27 3.83 2.53
CA SER A 179 -6.64 3.98 1.11
C SER A 179 -8.05 3.43 0.87
N LEU A 180 -8.95 4.28 0.39
CA LEU A 180 -10.32 3.93 0.06
C LEU A 180 -10.56 3.96 -1.45
N TYR A 181 -11.02 2.86 -2.01
CA TYR A 181 -11.36 2.77 -3.44
C TYR A 181 -12.79 3.21 -3.66
N VAL A 182 -12.97 4.19 -4.53
CA VAL A 182 -14.26 4.80 -4.81
C VAL A 182 -14.52 4.92 -6.31
N LYS A 183 -15.77 5.06 -6.72
CA LYS A 183 -16.15 5.31 -8.12
C LYS A 183 -16.95 6.60 -8.23
N GLY A 184 -16.64 7.42 -9.24
CA GLY A 184 -17.42 8.60 -9.57
C GLY A 184 -18.80 8.22 -10.13
N LYS A 185 -19.86 8.77 -9.54
CA LYS A 185 -21.26 8.52 -9.91
C LYS A 185 -21.90 9.73 -10.59
N SER A 186 -21.67 10.93 -10.04
CA SER A 186 -22.27 12.17 -10.55
C SER A 186 -21.23 13.26 -10.67
N GLU A 187 -21.22 13.96 -11.80
CA GLU A 187 -20.33 15.09 -12.03
C GLU A 187 -20.53 16.18 -10.96
N GLY A 188 -19.45 16.83 -10.54
CA GLY A 188 -19.52 17.95 -9.63
C GLY A 188 -18.31 18.06 -8.70
N LYS A 189 -18.32 19.11 -7.89
CA LYS A 189 -17.39 19.27 -6.78
C LYS A 189 -18.03 18.68 -5.54
N TRP A 190 -17.33 17.78 -4.87
CA TRP A 190 -17.80 17.09 -3.69
C TRP A 190 -16.76 17.19 -2.57
N ALA A 191 -17.17 16.87 -1.35
CA ALA A 191 -16.28 16.72 -0.22
C ALA A 191 -16.59 15.39 0.47
N VAL A 192 -15.54 14.62 0.77
CA VAL A 192 -15.62 13.41 1.58
C VAL A 192 -15.26 13.78 3.01
N ASN A 193 -16.15 13.44 3.94
CA ASN A 193 -15.93 13.65 5.36
C ASN A 193 -15.41 12.35 5.97
N ALA A 194 -14.40 12.46 6.82
CA ALA A 194 -13.95 11.33 7.60
C ALA A 194 -13.57 11.76 9.01
N ASN A 195 -13.70 10.86 9.98
CA ASN A 195 -13.23 11.06 11.33
C ASN A 195 -12.43 9.86 11.81
N LEU A 196 -11.49 10.15 12.69
CA LEU A 196 -10.69 9.17 13.40
C LEU A 196 -11.05 9.27 14.87
N THR A 197 -11.49 8.18 15.47
CA THR A 197 -11.85 8.10 16.88
C THR A 197 -11.01 7.05 17.61
N GLU A 198 -10.76 7.28 18.89
CA GLU A 198 -10.15 6.32 19.83
C GLU A 198 -11.02 6.31 21.08
N GLU A 199 -11.47 5.14 21.53
CA GLU A 199 -12.35 5.00 22.71
C GLU A 199 -13.58 5.95 22.71
N ASN A 200 -14.17 6.20 21.53
CA ASN A 200 -15.26 7.15 21.27
C ASN A 200 -14.89 8.65 21.33
N ILE A 201 -13.62 9.00 21.48
CA ILE A 201 -13.13 10.38 21.41
C ILE A 201 -12.65 10.67 19.99
N VAL A 202 -13.17 11.75 19.38
CA VAL A 202 -12.73 12.18 18.04
C VAL A 202 -11.32 12.77 18.14
N LEU A 203 -10.34 12.08 17.57
CA LEU A 203 -8.95 12.51 17.50
C LEU A 203 -8.72 13.52 16.38
N LYS A 204 -9.36 13.30 15.22
CA LYS A 204 -9.17 14.12 14.03
C LYS A 204 -10.31 13.99 13.03
N GLU A 205 -10.65 15.10 12.39
CA GLU A 205 -11.58 15.16 11.27
C GLU A 205 -10.85 15.50 9.97
N PHE A 206 -11.37 14.99 8.87
CA PHE A 206 -10.86 15.18 7.52
C PHE A 206 -12.00 15.63 6.62
N VAL A 207 -11.74 16.66 5.83
CA VAL A 207 -12.61 17.09 4.74
C VAL A 207 -11.76 17.08 3.48
N LEU A 208 -12.02 16.10 2.61
CA LEU A 208 -11.27 15.90 1.38
C LEU A 208 -12.11 16.41 0.20
N PRO A 209 -11.80 17.58 -0.38
CA PRO A 209 -12.47 18.05 -1.58
C PRO A 209 -12.02 17.23 -2.78
N LEU A 210 -12.98 16.94 -3.64
CA LEU A 210 -12.78 16.19 -4.87
C LEU A 210 -13.65 16.75 -5.99
N GLN A 211 -13.29 16.41 -7.22
CA GLN A 211 -14.06 16.75 -8.39
C GLN A 211 -14.31 15.50 -9.20
N VAL A 212 -15.58 15.20 -9.43
CA VAL A 212 -15.98 14.17 -10.36
C VAL A 212 -16.21 14.84 -11.71
N ILE A 213 -15.53 14.36 -12.75
CA ILE A 213 -15.63 14.87 -14.12
C ILE A 213 -16.22 13.82 -15.06
N GLU A 214 -16.89 14.26 -16.11
CA GLU A 214 -17.38 13.34 -17.14
C GLU A 214 -16.25 12.54 -17.79
N LYS A 215 -16.61 11.32 -18.21
CA LYS A 215 -15.76 10.49 -19.05
C LYS A 215 -15.78 11.10 -20.45
N LYS A 216 -14.76 11.90 -20.79
CA LYS A 216 -14.55 12.33 -22.18
C LYS A 216 -14.42 11.06 -23.05
N GLY A 217 -15.38 10.90 -23.97
CA GLY A 217 -15.42 9.83 -24.96
C GLY A 217 -14.26 9.92 -25.95
#